data_AF-A0A534CK12-F1
#
_entry.id   AF-A0A534CK12-F1
#
_cell.length_a   1.000
_cell.length_b   1.000
_cell.length_c   1.000
_cell.angle_alpha   90.00
_cell.angle_beta   90.00
_cell.angle_gamma   90.00
#
_symmetry.space_group_name_H-M   'P 1'
#
loop_
_entity.id
_entity.type
_entity.pdbx_description
1 polymer ?
#
loop_
_entity_poly.entity_id
_entity_poly.type
_entity_poly.pdbx_seq_one_letter_code
_entity_poly.pdbx_strand_id
1 'polypeptide(L)'
;RDDGPTCRRRSLSSDHGGLLGLYQAWLDLINTAMVRQMRFDALHDASTEQQLFEALPELSREAMAGGVAVAALTAGGERIEVPLTRDQLIQAAQPLWREIARLLHELRPAGSALTLLVPRRVSALPGFRELLAQFTGCELVSLPAGFAAAATSLLDLPPRDAADPVRLLRRVPSESQPTLAALAALTARESAGEERAAAPTASHVLFDGRTFALAPEPLVVGRAPAAARAIVLPEGLAGVSRRHCSFLREGLDALLLDHSRFGTFVNGERVAERARVRAGDQVRIGDPGVALTLIAVADTPPGSRG
;
A
#
# COMPACT_ATOMS: atom_id res chain seq x y z
N ARG A 1 16.67 4.89 -20.03
CA ARG A 1 17.47 4.72 -18.79
C ARG A 1 18.03 6.10 -18.49
N ASP A 2 17.52 6.75 -17.46
CA ASP A 2 18.05 8.05 -17.03
C ASP A 2 19.36 7.80 -16.28
N ASP A 3 20.49 8.19 -16.86
CA ASP A 3 21.82 8.22 -16.21
C ASP A 3 21.96 9.37 -15.19
N GLY A 4 20.84 9.84 -14.63
CA GLY A 4 20.82 10.86 -13.60
C GLY A 4 21.11 10.27 -12.21
N PRO A 5 21.65 11.07 -11.27
CA PRO A 5 21.85 10.61 -9.91
C PRO A 5 20.50 10.22 -9.27
N THR A 6 20.45 9.06 -8.63
CA THR A 6 19.28 8.66 -7.84
C THR A 6 19.16 9.60 -6.63
N CYS A 7 18.09 10.39 -6.57
CA CYS A 7 17.84 11.32 -5.49
C CYS A 7 16.51 11.03 -4.79
N ARG A 8 16.48 11.20 -3.46
CA ARG A 8 15.23 11.14 -2.69
C ARG A 8 14.35 12.32 -3.11
N ARG A 9 13.22 12.03 -3.77
CA ARG A 9 12.27 13.06 -4.22
C ARG A 9 11.33 13.54 -3.12
N ARG A 10 10.78 12.62 -2.32
CA ARG A 10 9.88 12.89 -1.19
C ARG A 10 10.14 11.92 -0.04
N SER A 11 9.78 12.33 1.16
CA SER A 11 9.71 11.50 2.36
C SER A 11 8.46 11.87 3.13
N LEU A 12 7.72 10.88 3.59
CA LEU A 12 6.59 11.06 4.50
C LEU A 12 6.87 10.27 5.78
N SER A 13 6.41 10.81 6.89
CA SER A 13 6.39 10.15 8.20
C SER A 13 4.97 10.26 8.74
N SER A 14 4.58 9.28 9.54
CA SER A 14 3.32 9.30 10.27
C SER A 14 3.56 8.89 11.70
N ASP A 15 2.91 9.62 12.61
CA ASP A 15 2.89 9.30 14.05
C ASP A 15 1.78 8.28 14.37
N HIS A 16 0.91 7.99 13.41
CA HIS A 16 -0.20 7.05 13.55
C HIS A 16 0.25 5.63 13.15
N GLY A 17 1.19 5.05 13.89
CA GLY A 17 1.63 3.67 13.63
C GLY A 17 2.92 3.25 14.31
N GLY A 18 3.61 2.29 13.69
CA GLY A 18 4.86 1.73 14.19
C GLY A 18 4.71 0.33 14.81
N LEU A 19 5.85 -0.31 15.04
CA LEU A 19 5.90 -1.69 15.53
C LEU A 19 5.31 -1.83 16.94
N LEU A 20 5.53 -0.83 17.81
CA LEU A 20 4.95 -0.84 19.15
C LEU A 20 3.42 -0.74 19.11
N GLY A 21 2.87 0.12 18.25
CA GLY A 21 1.42 0.21 18.05
C GLY A 21 0.80 -1.06 17.49
N LEU A 22 1.52 -1.76 16.60
CA LEU A 22 1.11 -3.09 16.13
C LEU A 22 1.05 -4.10 17.27
N TYR A 23 2.10 -4.14 18.09
CA TYR A 23 2.20 -5.07 19.20
C TYR A 23 1.13 -4.79 20.26
N GLN A 24 0.85 -3.51 20.54
CA GLN A 24 -0.25 -3.13 21.41
C GLN A 24 -1.60 -3.64 20.87
N ALA A 25 -1.88 -3.46 19.58
CA ALA A 25 -3.13 -3.94 18.98
C ALA A 25 -3.28 -5.46 19.08
N TRP A 26 -2.18 -6.21 18.99
CA TRP A 26 -2.18 -7.66 19.21
C TRP A 26 -2.31 -8.04 20.69
N LEU A 27 -1.68 -7.31 21.62
CA LEU A 27 -1.90 -7.50 23.06
C LEU A 27 -3.36 -7.29 23.43
N ASP A 28 -3.99 -6.22 22.93
CA ASP A 28 -5.40 -5.91 23.20
C ASP A 28 -6.32 -7.01 22.65
N LEU A 29 -6.00 -7.57 21.48
CA LEU A 29 -6.68 -8.72 20.91
C LEU A 29 -6.57 -9.95 21.81
N ILE A 30 -5.35 -10.29 22.25
CA ILE A 30 -5.09 -11.44 23.14
C ILE A 30 -5.84 -11.26 24.46
N ASN A 31 -5.73 -10.08 25.07
CA ASN A 31 -6.40 -9.78 26.33
C ASN A 31 -7.92 -9.91 26.19
N THR A 32 -8.49 -9.32 25.13
CA THR A 32 -9.92 -9.45 24.84
C THR A 32 -10.36 -10.90 24.70
N ALA A 33 -9.53 -11.74 24.08
CA ALA A 33 -9.80 -13.16 23.92
C ALA A 33 -9.72 -13.91 25.27
N MET A 34 -8.70 -13.64 26.10
CA MET A 34 -8.55 -14.24 27.44
C MET A 34 -9.66 -13.82 28.40
N VAL A 35 -10.06 -12.54 28.41
CA VAL A 35 -11.17 -12.06 29.25
C VAL A 35 -12.49 -12.73 28.85
N ARG A 36 -12.72 -12.92 27.54
CA ARG A 36 -13.97 -13.53 27.04
C ARG A 36 -14.03 -15.05 27.25
N GLN A 37 -12.94 -15.76 27.01
CA GLN A 37 -12.92 -17.22 27.01
C GLN A 37 -12.54 -17.81 28.38
N MET A 38 -11.62 -17.14 29.09
CA MET A 38 -11.01 -17.64 30.34
C MET A 38 -11.31 -16.75 31.55
N ARG A 39 -12.00 -15.61 31.38
CA ARG A 39 -12.26 -14.61 32.43
C ARG A 39 -10.97 -14.07 33.09
N PHE A 40 -9.88 -14.05 32.34
CA PHE A 40 -8.57 -13.60 32.80
C PHE A 40 -8.17 -12.30 32.10
N ASP A 41 -7.78 -11.28 32.86
CA ASP A 41 -7.26 -10.00 32.34
C ASP A 41 -5.73 -10.04 32.33
N ALA A 42 -5.16 -10.30 31.15
CA ALA A 42 -3.73 -10.49 30.95
C ALA A 42 -2.90 -9.21 31.05
N LEU A 43 -3.56 -8.04 30.97
CA LEU A 43 -2.91 -6.73 31.05
C LEU A 43 -3.05 -6.08 32.43
N HIS A 44 -3.53 -6.83 33.42
CA HIS A 44 -3.59 -6.37 34.80
C HIS A 44 -2.21 -6.29 35.46
N ASP A 45 -1.37 -7.32 35.23
CA ASP A 45 -0.04 -7.43 35.81
C ASP A 45 1.07 -7.25 34.77
N ALA A 46 2.10 -6.47 35.13
CA ALA A 46 3.22 -6.20 34.23
C ALA A 46 3.99 -7.48 33.81
N SER A 47 3.99 -8.51 34.66
CA SER A 47 4.68 -9.78 34.36
C SER A 47 3.96 -10.60 33.30
N THR A 48 2.62 -10.59 33.27
CA THR A 48 1.84 -11.30 32.25
C THR A 48 1.83 -10.53 30.94
N GLU A 49 1.75 -9.20 31.01
CA GLU A 49 1.90 -8.32 29.84
C GLU A 49 3.27 -8.52 29.16
N GLN A 50 4.36 -8.52 29.93
CA GLN A 50 5.71 -8.71 29.39
C GLN A 50 5.88 -10.09 28.73
N GLN A 51 5.36 -11.16 29.36
CA GLN A 51 5.37 -12.51 28.77
C GLN A 51 4.68 -12.53 27.41
N LEU A 52 3.50 -11.93 27.29
CA LEU A 52 2.79 -11.86 26.03
C LEU A 52 3.55 -11.02 25.00
N PHE A 53 4.05 -9.85 25.41
CA PHE A 53 4.79 -8.94 24.53
C PHE A 53 6.02 -9.60 23.90
N GLU A 54 6.80 -10.32 24.70
CA GLU A 54 7.98 -11.06 24.25
C GLU A 54 7.62 -12.21 23.29
N ALA A 55 6.43 -12.81 23.44
CA ALA A 55 5.95 -13.90 22.61
C ALA A 55 5.38 -13.44 21.24
N LEU A 56 4.94 -12.19 21.10
CA LEU A 56 4.30 -11.68 19.87
C LEU A 56 5.06 -11.95 18.56
N PRO A 57 6.40 -11.77 18.48
CA PRO A 57 7.12 -12.02 17.23
C PRO A 57 7.06 -13.49 16.80
N GLU A 58 7.08 -14.43 17.75
CA GLU A 58 6.94 -15.87 17.49
C GLU A 58 5.50 -16.20 17.10
N LEU A 59 4.53 -15.74 17.90
CA LEU A 59 3.10 -15.97 17.68
C LEU A 59 2.66 -15.51 16.28
N SER A 60 3.10 -14.31 15.87
CA SER A 60 2.77 -13.79 14.54
C SER A 60 3.32 -14.66 13.41
N ARG A 61 4.51 -15.25 13.60
CA ARG A 61 5.16 -16.11 12.60
C ARG A 61 4.52 -17.50 12.55
N GLU A 62 4.20 -18.07 13.71
CA GLU A 62 3.44 -19.32 13.80
C GLU A 62 2.08 -19.18 13.12
N ALA A 63 1.34 -18.10 13.41
CA ALA A 63 0.05 -17.85 12.78
C ALA A 63 0.19 -17.65 11.26
N MET A 64 1.27 -17.03 10.79
CA MET A 64 1.55 -16.91 9.36
C MET A 64 1.85 -18.24 8.68
N ALA A 65 2.54 -19.16 9.38
CA ALA A 65 2.93 -20.45 8.83
C ALA A 65 1.78 -21.48 8.89
N GLY A 66 1.06 -21.53 10.01
CA GLY A 66 0.05 -22.55 10.32
C GLY A 66 -1.40 -22.06 10.30
N GLY A 67 -1.65 -20.77 10.05
CA GLY A 67 -2.98 -20.14 10.07
C GLY A 67 -3.52 -19.84 11.48
N VAL A 68 -2.98 -20.49 12.51
CA VAL A 68 -3.32 -20.29 13.93
C VAL A 68 -2.04 -20.34 14.78
N ALA A 69 -2.01 -19.57 15.86
CA ALA A 69 -1.00 -19.64 16.91
C ALA A 69 -1.69 -19.68 18.28
N VAL A 70 -0.98 -20.12 19.32
CA VAL A 70 -1.54 -20.19 20.68
C VAL A 70 -0.75 -19.25 21.59
N ALA A 71 -1.38 -18.15 21.99
CA ALA A 71 -0.81 -17.26 23.00
C ALA A 71 -0.92 -17.93 24.37
N ALA A 72 0.20 -17.98 25.09
CA ALA A 72 0.29 -18.61 26.39
C ALA A 72 1.00 -17.70 27.38
N LEU A 73 0.55 -17.71 28.63
CA LEU A 73 1.20 -17.05 29.76
C LEU A 73 1.07 -17.90 31.02
N THR A 74 1.88 -17.61 32.04
CA THR A 74 1.75 -18.24 33.35
C THR A 74 1.36 -17.18 34.39
N ALA A 75 0.28 -17.44 35.12
CA ALA A 75 -0.20 -16.60 36.22
C ALA A 75 -0.53 -17.49 37.42
N GLY A 76 0.00 -17.16 38.60
CA GLY A 76 -0.25 -17.96 39.82
C GLY A 76 0.19 -19.43 39.75
N GLY A 77 1.12 -19.78 38.85
CA GLY A 77 1.57 -21.15 38.61
C GLY A 77 0.68 -21.96 37.63
N GLU A 78 -0.40 -21.38 37.13
CA GLU A 78 -1.25 -21.97 36.10
C GLU A 78 -0.89 -21.40 34.72
N ARG A 79 -0.91 -22.27 33.71
CA ARG A 79 -0.68 -21.88 32.32
C ARG A 79 -2.02 -21.60 31.65
N ILE A 80 -2.18 -20.38 31.14
CA ILE A 80 -3.39 -19.91 30.48
C ILE A 80 -3.08 -19.76 28.99
N GLU A 81 -3.92 -20.33 28.14
CA GLU A 81 -3.72 -20.36 26.69
C GLU A 81 -4.96 -19.89 25.93
N VAL A 82 -4.74 -19.20 24.81
CA VAL A 82 -5.82 -18.81 23.90
C VAL A 82 -5.37 -18.93 22.43
N PRO A 83 -6.14 -19.60 21.56
CA PRO A 83 -5.83 -19.68 20.14
C PRO A 83 -6.15 -18.35 19.44
N LEU A 84 -5.30 -17.98 18.49
CA LEU A 84 -5.42 -16.79 17.66
C LEU A 84 -5.22 -17.17 16.21
N THR A 85 -6.17 -16.81 15.37
CA THR A 85 -6.05 -17.00 13.93
C THR A 85 -5.22 -15.90 13.30
N ARG A 86 -4.57 -16.21 12.17
CA ARG A 86 -3.92 -15.23 11.31
C ARG A 86 -4.85 -14.07 10.96
N ASP A 87 -6.10 -14.36 10.64
CA ASP A 87 -7.07 -13.34 10.22
C ASP A 87 -7.43 -12.38 11.38
N GLN A 88 -7.49 -12.87 12.62
CA GLN A 88 -7.66 -11.99 13.79
C GLN A 88 -6.47 -11.04 13.97
N LEU A 89 -5.24 -11.52 13.77
CA LEU A 89 -4.04 -10.66 13.82
C LEU A 89 -4.04 -9.62 12.70
N ILE A 90 -4.45 -10.00 11.48
CA ILE A 90 -4.61 -9.08 10.34
C ILE A 90 -5.65 -8.00 10.67
N GLN A 91 -6.81 -8.41 11.18
CA GLN A 91 -7.90 -7.50 11.52
C GLN A 91 -7.48 -6.50 12.60
N ALA A 92 -6.80 -6.95 13.67
CA ALA A 92 -6.31 -6.08 14.72
C ALA A 92 -5.26 -5.08 14.20
N ALA A 93 -4.41 -5.51 13.25
CA ALA A 93 -3.39 -4.67 12.62
C ALA A 93 -3.93 -3.70 11.54
N GLN A 94 -5.21 -3.79 11.18
CA GLN A 94 -5.81 -3.05 10.08
C GLN A 94 -5.60 -1.52 10.13
N PRO A 95 -5.67 -0.83 11.29
CA PRO A 95 -5.39 0.61 11.35
C PRO A 95 -3.98 0.96 10.86
N LEU A 96 -2.97 0.16 11.23
CA LEU A 96 -1.59 0.36 10.76
C LEU A 96 -1.46 0.11 9.26
N TRP A 97 -2.08 -0.96 8.74
CA TRP A 97 -2.06 -1.26 7.32
C TRP A 97 -2.74 -0.18 6.48
N ARG A 98 -3.84 0.40 6.97
CA ARG A 98 -4.48 1.56 6.32
C ARG A 98 -3.59 2.79 6.30
N GLU A 99 -2.83 3.05 7.36
CA GLU A 99 -1.92 4.20 7.37
C GLU A 99 -0.75 3.99 6.40
N ILE A 100 -0.16 2.79 6.37
CA ILE A 100 0.89 2.47 5.39
C ILE A 100 0.33 2.56 3.96
N ALA A 101 -0.88 2.04 3.70
CA ALA A 101 -1.57 2.19 2.43
C ALA A 101 -1.65 3.67 2.01
N ARG A 102 -2.13 4.52 2.92
CA ARG A 102 -2.30 5.95 2.69
C ARG A 102 -0.99 6.62 2.29
N LEU A 103 0.08 6.36 3.03
CA LEU A 103 1.42 6.89 2.75
C LEU A 103 1.95 6.42 1.39
N LEU A 104 1.75 5.13 1.05
CA LEU A 104 2.17 4.57 -0.24
C LEU A 104 1.41 5.21 -1.40
N HIS A 105 0.08 5.35 -1.30
CA HIS A 105 -0.71 6.04 -2.32
C HIS A 105 -0.32 7.51 -2.47
N GLU A 106 0.06 8.19 -1.38
CA GLU A 106 0.47 9.60 -1.42
C GLU A 106 1.86 9.78 -2.06
N LEU A 107 2.76 8.82 -1.89
CA LEU A 107 4.11 8.81 -2.49
C LEU A 107 4.11 8.37 -3.95
N ARG A 108 3.16 7.49 -4.32
CA ARG A 108 3.11 6.87 -5.63
C ARG A 108 2.36 7.73 -6.66
N PRO A 109 2.99 8.06 -7.80
CA PRO A 109 2.25 8.61 -8.94
C PRO A 109 1.36 7.54 -9.56
N ALA A 110 0.12 7.90 -9.89
CA ALA A 110 -0.85 6.96 -10.46
C ALA A 110 -0.31 6.27 -11.72
N GLY A 111 -0.43 4.94 -11.78
CA GLY A 111 -0.02 4.12 -12.93
C GLY A 111 1.49 3.88 -13.05
N SER A 112 2.31 4.38 -12.12
CA SER A 112 3.75 4.08 -12.08
C SER A 112 4.03 2.75 -11.40
N ALA A 113 5.00 1.97 -11.89
CA ALA A 113 5.52 0.83 -11.14
C ALA A 113 6.14 1.30 -9.82
N LEU A 114 5.97 0.51 -8.76
CA LEU A 114 6.48 0.81 -7.43
C LEU A 114 7.40 -0.32 -6.97
N THR A 115 8.67 -0.05 -6.72
CA THR A 115 9.55 -0.99 -6.00
C THR A 115 9.60 -0.60 -4.53
N LEU A 116 9.12 -1.48 -3.65
CA LEU A 116 9.09 -1.27 -2.21
C LEU A 116 10.21 -2.06 -1.52
N LEU A 117 11.15 -1.35 -0.91
CA LEU A 117 12.24 -1.93 -0.11
C LEU A 117 11.81 -2.03 1.35
N VAL A 118 11.74 -3.25 1.90
CA VAL A 118 11.18 -3.50 3.24
C VAL A 118 12.06 -4.48 4.01
N PRO A 119 12.31 -4.28 5.33
CA PRO A 119 12.94 -5.31 6.15
C PRO A 119 12.15 -6.63 6.12
N ARG A 120 12.83 -7.77 5.98
CA ARG A 120 12.18 -9.10 5.89
C ARG A 120 11.27 -9.42 7.07
N ARG A 121 11.57 -8.88 8.26
CA ARG A 121 10.71 -9.01 9.44
C ARG A 121 9.34 -8.36 9.27
N VAL A 122 9.25 -7.27 8.49
CA VAL A 122 8.00 -6.54 8.25
C VAL A 122 7.21 -7.22 7.13
N SER A 123 7.89 -7.67 6.06
CA SER A 123 7.23 -8.40 4.96
C SER A 123 6.63 -9.74 5.40
N ALA A 124 7.10 -10.29 6.51
CA ALA A 124 6.59 -11.52 7.12
C ALA A 124 5.41 -11.30 8.08
N LEU A 125 5.00 -10.05 8.37
CA LEU A 125 3.89 -9.78 9.28
C LEU A 125 2.53 -10.11 8.62
N PRO A 126 1.56 -10.63 9.40
CA PRO A 126 0.20 -10.83 8.92
C PRO A 126 -0.42 -9.57 8.32
N GLY A 127 -0.93 -9.66 7.08
CA GLY A 127 -1.69 -8.59 6.44
C GLY A 127 -0.84 -7.67 5.56
N PHE A 128 0.49 -7.73 5.67
CA PHE A 128 1.36 -6.86 4.88
C PHE A 128 1.33 -7.19 3.38
N ARG A 129 1.26 -8.47 3.01
CA ARG A 129 1.22 -8.88 1.60
C ARG A 129 -0.14 -8.55 0.97
N GLU A 130 -1.20 -8.72 1.73
CA GLU A 130 -2.59 -8.40 1.37
C GLU A 130 -2.75 -6.90 1.14
N LEU A 131 -2.14 -6.10 2.03
CA LEU A 131 -2.01 -4.67 1.83
C LEU A 131 -1.33 -4.35 0.48
N LEU A 132 -0.26 -5.05 0.11
CA LEU A 132 0.42 -4.80 -1.16
C LEU A 132 -0.37 -5.27 -2.39
N ALA A 133 -1.25 -6.26 -2.25
CA ALA A 133 -2.07 -6.75 -3.34
C ALA A 133 -3.03 -5.68 -3.91
N GLN A 134 -3.34 -4.64 -3.13
CA GLN A 134 -4.17 -3.50 -3.59
C GLN A 134 -3.42 -2.57 -4.57
N PHE A 135 -2.09 -2.69 -4.68
CA PHE A 135 -1.27 -1.86 -5.56
C PHE A 135 -0.90 -2.62 -6.84
N THR A 136 -1.32 -2.12 -8.00
CA THR A 136 -0.94 -2.70 -9.30
C THR A 136 0.55 -2.54 -9.58
N GLY A 137 1.25 -3.52 -10.15
CA GLY A 137 2.64 -3.33 -10.60
C GLY A 137 3.61 -2.94 -9.47
N CYS A 138 3.39 -3.50 -8.30
CA CYS A 138 4.26 -3.34 -7.14
C CYS A 138 5.28 -4.48 -7.12
N GLU A 139 6.54 -4.17 -6.86
CA GLU A 139 7.59 -5.14 -6.61
C GLU A 139 8.04 -4.99 -5.16
N LEU A 140 7.90 -6.04 -4.37
CA LEU A 140 8.40 -6.10 -3.00
C LEU A 140 9.83 -6.64 -3.01
N VAL A 141 10.75 -5.90 -2.40
CA VAL A 141 12.14 -6.32 -2.18
C VAL A 141 12.40 -6.42 -0.68
N SER A 142 12.46 -7.65 -0.18
CA SER A 142 12.66 -7.98 1.23
C SER A 142 14.14 -8.02 1.60
N LEU A 143 14.53 -7.10 2.47
CA LEU A 143 15.91 -6.88 2.91
C LEU A 143 16.25 -7.73 4.15
N PRO A 144 17.34 -8.51 4.14
CA PRO A 144 17.78 -9.23 5.34
C PRO A 144 18.23 -8.26 6.45
N ALA A 145 18.31 -8.76 7.68
CA ALA A 145 18.86 -7.99 8.80
C ALA A 145 20.31 -7.57 8.49
N GLY A 146 20.67 -6.34 8.88
CA GLY A 146 22.02 -5.81 8.63
C GLY A 146 22.30 -5.40 7.17
N PHE A 147 21.38 -5.59 6.23
CA PHE A 147 21.59 -5.28 4.81
C PHE A 147 22.11 -3.86 4.57
N ALA A 148 21.49 -2.85 5.19
CA ALA A 148 21.90 -1.45 5.04
C ALA A 148 23.32 -1.19 5.57
N ALA A 149 23.70 -1.81 6.70
CA ALA A 149 25.03 -1.68 7.26
C ALA A 149 26.08 -2.33 6.35
N ALA A 150 25.81 -3.56 5.87
CA ALA A 150 26.67 -4.25 4.92
C ALA A 150 26.80 -3.51 3.59
N ALA A 151 25.70 -2.95 3.06
CA ALA A 151 25.74 -2.14 1.84
C ALA A 151 26.58 -0.88 2.04
N THR A 152 26.45 -0.23 3.19
CA THR A 152 27.18 0.99 3.52
C THR A 152 28.68 0.73 3.69
N SER A 153 29.08 -0.42 4.25
CA SER A 153 30.51 -0.76 4.43
C SER A 153 31.23 -1.07 3.12
N LEU A 154 30.50 -1.29 2.03
CA LEU A 154 31.05 -1.51 0.69
C LEU A 154 31.22 -0.19 -0.09
N LEU A 155 30.61 0.90 0.37
CA LEU A 155 30.74 2.19 -0.29
C LEU A 155 32.15 2.75 -0.06
N ASP A 156 32.73 3.30 -1.12
CA ASP A 156 33.98 4.06 -1.04
C ASP A 156 33.68 5.44 -0.41
N LEU A 157 33.62 5.44 0.92
CA LEU A 157 33.37 6.63 1.73
C LEU A 157 34.69 7.17 2.28
N PRO A 158 34.83 8.50 2.41
CA PRO A 158 36.01 9.08 3.02
C PRO A 158 36.19 8.52 4.45
N PRO A 159 37.43 8.18 4.85
CA PRO A 159 37.71 7.70 6.19
C PRO A 159 37.26 8.74 7.21
N ARG A 160 36.72 8.26 8.34
CA ARG A 160 36.22 9.09 9.43
C ARG A 160 37.02 8.80 10.69
N ASP A 161 37.54 9.84 11.34
CA ASP A 161 38.10 9.71 12.68
C ASP A 161 36.99 9.62 13.74
N ALA A 162 37.23 8.90 14.84
CA ALA A 162 36.22 8.75 15.89
C ALA A 162 35.78 10.09 16.50
N ALA A 163 36.68 11.09 16.49
CA ALA A 163 36.44 12.45 16.95
C ALA A 163 35.61 13.30 15.97
N ASP A 164 35.45 12.88 14.71
CA ASP A 164 34.67 13.63 13.73
C ASP A 164 33.17 13.56 14.06
N PRO A 165 32.44 14.68 13.88
CA PRO A 165 30.99 14.67 14.01
C PRO A 165 30.36 13.72 12.97
N VAL A 166 29.26 13.08 13.36
CA VAL A 166 28.49 12.22 12.44
C VAL A 166 27.95 13.07 11.30
N ARG A 167 28.38 12.76 10.05
CA ARG A 167 27.94 13.46 8.85
C ARG A 167 26.80 12.70 8.17
N LEU A 168 25.72 13.40 7.88
CA LEU A 168 24.65 12.87 7.03
C LEU A 168 25.06 12.98 5.56
N LEU A 169 25.40 11.85 4.95
CA LEU A 169 25.66 11.77 3.51
C LEU A 169 24.33 11.89 2.75
N ARG A 170 24.16 12.98 1.99
CA ARG A 170 22.97 13.20 1.14
C ARG A 170 23.11 12.63 -0.27
N ARG A 171 24.33 12.24 -0.63
CA ARG A 171 24.69 11.66 -1.92
C ARG A 171 25.76 10.61 -1.67
N VAL A 172 25.66 9.49 -2.38
CA VAL A 172 26.65 8.42 -2.38
C VAL A 172 26.98 8.08 -3.83
N PRO A 173 28.20 7.58 -4.12
CA PRO A 173 28.53 7.06 -5.45
C PRO A 173 27.51 5.99 -5.85
N SER A 174 27.01 6.05 -7.09
CA SER A 174 26.00 5.12 -7.62
C SER A 174 26.62 4.03 -8.50
N GLU A 175 27.93 3.81 -8.40
CA GLU A 175 28.65 2.89 -9.27
C GLU A 175 28.24 1.44 -9.01
N SER A 176 28.07 0.68 -10.09
CA SER A 176 27.77 -0.74 -10.01
C SER A 176 29.03 -1.50 -9.59
N GLN A 177 29.11 -1.86 -8.31
CA GLN A 177 30.17 -2.70 -7.78
C GLN A 177 29.75 -4.18 -7.74
N PRO A 178 30.61 -5.13 -8.13
CA PRO A 178 30.26 -6.56 -8.15
C PRO A 178 29.89 -7.08 -6.74
N THR A 179 30.53 -6.56 -5.70
CA THR A 179 30.21 -6.85 -4.29
C THR A 179 28.82 -6.37 -3.89
N LEU A 180 28.41 -5.18 -4.35
CA LEU A 180 27.07 -4.66 -4.10
C LEU A 180 26.00 -5.48 -4.83
N ALA A 181 26.31 -5.98 -6.03
CA ALA A 181 25.45 -6.91 -6.76
C ALA A 181 25.29 -8.25 -6.03
N ALA A 182 26.38 -8.80 -5.48
CA ALA A 182 26.35 -10.01 -4.66
C ALA A 182 25.51 -9.81 -3.38
N LEU A 183 25.62 -8.65 -2.73
CA LEU A 183 24.79 -8.32 -1.58
C LEU A 183 23.30 -8.22 -1.97
N ALA A 184 23.00 -7.57 -3.10
CA ALA A 184 21.63 -7.45 -3.61
C ALA A 184 20.99 -8.82 -3.90
N ALA A 185 21.79 -9.83 -4.27
CA ALA A 185 21.30 -11.20 -4.47
C ALA A 185 20.76 -11.87 -3.19
N LEU A 186 21.08 -11.34 -1.99
CA LEU A 186 20.52 -11.82 -0.72
C LEU A 186 19.11 -11.29 -0.44
N THR A 187 18.62 -10.35 -1.25
CA THR A 187 17.25 -9.84 -1.16
C THR A 187 16.27 -10.82 -1.80
N ALA A 188 15.06 -10.90 -1.26
CA ALA A 188 13.98 -11.68 -1.88
C ALA A 188 13.06 -10.72 -2.62
N ARG A 189 12.77 -11.01 -3.90
CA ARG A 189 11.96 -10.17 -4.78
C ARG A 189 10.66 -10.88 -5.11
N GLU A 190 9.55 -10.20 -4.92
CA GLU A 190 8.21 -10.73 -5.15
C GLU A 190 7.37 -9.70 -5.88
N SER A 191 6.68 -10.12 -6.94
CA SER A 191 5.68 -9.30 -7.60
C SER A 191 4.40 -9.28 -6.76
N ALA A 192 3.86 -8.09 -6.53
CA ALA A 192 2.63 -7.86 -5.80
C ALA A 192 1.59 -7.17 -6.69
N GLY A 193 0.32 -7.54 -6.50
CA GLY A 193 -0.82 -6.96 -7.23
C GLY A 193 -0.95 -7.42 -8.69
N GLU A 194 -0.47 -8.62 -9.02
CA GLU A 194 -0.65 -9.25 -10.33
C GLU A 194 -2.14 -9.39 -10.69
N GLU A 195 -2.97 -9.80 -9.73
CA GLU A 195 -4.43 -9.91 -9.90
C GLU A 195 -5.05 -8.57 -10.33
N ARG A 196 -4.57 -7.45 -9.76
CA ARG A 196 -5.05 -6.13 -10.15
C ARG A 196 -4.52 -5.69 -11.52
N ALA A 197 -3.32 -6.13 -11.89
CA ALA A 197 -2.78 -5.91 -13.22
C ALA A 197 -3.56 -6.72 -14.29
N ALA A 198 -4.11 -7.87 -13.90
CA ALA A 198 -4.97 -8.71 -14.73
C ALA A 198 -6.43 -8.22 -14.82
N ALA A 199 -6.81 -7.20 -14.04
CA ALA A 199 -8.17 -6.65 -14.10
C ALA A 199 -8.50 -6.17 -15.53
N PRO A 200 -9.73 -6.42 -16.03
CA PRO A 200 -10.10 -6.11 -17.39
C PRO A 200 -10.03 -4.60 -17.64
N THR A 201 -9.82 -4.23 -18.91
CA THR A 201 -9.86 -2.82 -19.31
C THR A 201 -11.23 -2.22 -18.94
N ALA A 202 -11.22 -1.02 -18.37
CA ALA A 202 -12.45 -0.28 -18.13
C ALA A 202 -13.14 0.03 -19.46
N SER A 203 -14.43 -0.27 -19.53
CA SER A 203 -15.28 0.01 -20.68
C SER A 203 -16.19 1.22 -20.44
N HIS A 204 -16.51 1.51 -19.18
CA HIS A 204 -17.42 2.57 -18.79
C HIS A 204 -16.97 3.25 -17.49
N VAL A 205 -17.39 4.50 -17.33
CA VAL A 205 -17.38 5.23 -16.06
C VAL A 205 -18.79 5.14 -15.46
N LEU A 206 -18.89 4.71 -14.21
CA LEU A 206 -20.11 4.72 -13.40
C LEU A 206 -20.08 5.94 -12.48
N PHE A 207 -21.10 6.78 -12.60
CA PHE A 207 -21.30 7.95 -11.76
C PHE A 207 -22.79 8.18 -11.53
N ASP A 208 -23.19 8.34 -10.27
CA ASP A 208 -24.58 8.62 -9.87
C ASP A 208 -25.60 7.64 -10.48
N GLY A 209 -25.28 6.35 -10.44
CA GLY A 209 -26.11 5.28 -11.02
C GLY A 209 -26.14 5.23 -12.55
N ARG A 210 -25.41 6.11 -13.25
CA ARG A 210 -25.36 6.19 -14.71
C ARG A 210 -24.02 5.71 -15.24
N THR A 211 -24.05 5.00 -16.38
CA THR A 211 -22.85 4.53 -17.06
C THR A 211 -22.55 5.37 -18.29
N PHE A 212 -21.27 5.66 -18.50
CA PHE A 212 -20.77 6.46 -19.62
C PHE A 212 -19.67 5.65 -20.32
N ALA A 213 -19.90 5.24 -21.57
CA ALA A 213 -18.96 4.42 -22.31
C ALA A 213 -17.61 5.13 -22.54
N LEU A 214 -16.52 4.39 -22.50
CA LEU A 214 -15.19 4.86 -22.89
C LEU A 214 -14.96 4.57 -24.38
N ALA A 215 -14.57 5.60 -25.11
CA ALA A 215 -14.34 5.53 -26.55
C ALA A 215 -13.12 6.40 -26.91
N PRO A 216 -12.59 6.32 -28.15
CA PRO A 216 -11.49 7.17 -28.59
C PRO A 216 -11.78 8.66 -28.46
N GLU A 217 -13.04 9.07 -28.65
CA GLU A 217 -13.48 10.45 -28.37
C GLU A 217 -13.50 10.69 -26.85
N PRO A 218 -12.83 11.75 -26.34
CA PRO A 218 -12.73 11.99 -24.90
C PRO A 218 -14.08 12.25 -24.22
N LEU A 219 -14.33 11.55 -23.12
CA LEU A 219 -15.38 11.85 -22.16
C LEU A 219 -14.84 12.85 -21.12
N VAL A 220 -15.27 14.10 -21.21
CA VAL A 220 -14.75 15.19 -20.37
C VAL A 220 -15.55 15.30 -19.07
N VAL A 221 -14.86 15.42 -17.94
CA VAL A 221 -15.49 15.55 -16.62
C VAL A 221 -15.14 16.89 -15.99
N GLY A 222 -16.11 17.55 -15.38
CA GLY A 222 -15.90 18.80 -14.63
C GLY A 222 -17.20 19.51 -14.28
N ARG A 223 -17.09 20.73 -13.73
CA ARG A 223 -18.26 21.54 -13.35
C ARG A 223 -19.00 22.16 -14.54
N ALA A 224 -18.27 22.49 -15.60
CA ALA A 224 -18.83 23.10 -16.80
C ALA A 224 -18.02 22.65 -18.03
N PRO A 225 -18.06 21.34 -18.36
CA PRO A 225 -17.31 20.79 -19.46
C PRO A 225 -17.95 21.20 -20.79
N ALA A 226 -17.24 21.99 -21.59
CA ALA A 226 -17.67 22.38 -22.93
C ALA A 226 -17.27 21.29 -23.95
N ALA A 227 -17.91 20.11 -23.88
CA ALA A 227 -17.67 18.97 -24.76
C ALA A 227 -18.96 18.22 -25.08
N ALA A 228 -19.02 17.57 -26.26
CA ALA A 228 -20.18 16.78 -26.68
C ALA A 228 -20.43 15.57 -25.77
N ARG A 229 -19.35 14.92 -25.31
CA ARG A 229 -19.39 13.80 -24.38
C ARG A 229 -18.85 14.27 -23.03
N ALA A 230 -19.75 14.47 -22.07
CA ALA A 230 -19.35 15.00 -20.78
C ALA A 230 -20.12 14.44 -19.58
N ILE A 231 -19.42 14.36 -18.45
CA ILE A 231 -20.02 14.19 -17.12
C ILE A 231 -19.96 15.55 -16.42
N VAL A 232 -21.13 16.17 -16.26
CA VAL A 232 -21.27 17.42 -15.50
C VAL A 232 -21.42 17.08 -14.03
N LEU A 233 -20.46 17.55 -13.22
CA LEU A 233 -20.49 17.32 -11.78
C LEU A 233 -21.35 18.40 -11.09
N PRO A 234 -22.00 18.07 -9.95
CA PRO A 234 -22.82 19.02 -9.20
C PRO A 234 -22.11 20.33 -8.87
N GLU A 235 -22.89 21.42 -8.81
CA GLU A 235 -22.39 22.70 -8.31
C GLU A 235 -22.04 22.63 -6.82
N GLY A 236 -21.21 23.57 -6.35
CA GLY A 236 -20.77 23.61 -4.94
C GLY A 236 -19.63 22.66 -4.57
N LEU A 237 -19.19 21.78 -5.47
CA LEU A 237 -18.02 20.92 -5.25
C LEU A 237 -16.71 21.73 -5.23
N ALA A 238 -16.14 21.89 -4.04
CA ALA A 238 -14.82 22.50 -3.86
C ALA A 238 -13.73 21.66 -4.57
N GLY A 239 -12.72 22.34 -5.11
CA GLY A 239 -11.59 21.66 -5.75
C GLY A 239 -11.85 21.14 -7.17
N VAL A 240 -13.03 21.34 -7.76
CA VAL A 240 -13.35 20.82 -9.10
C VAL A 240 -13.19 21.91 -10.18
N SER A 241 -12.36 21.68 -11.20
CA SER A 241 -12.24 22.56 -12.38
C SER A 241 -13.45 22.49 -13.33
N ARG A 242 -13.63 23.51 -14.18
CA ARG A 242 -14.68 23.51 -15.23
C ARG A 242 -14.52 22.35 -16.20
N ARG A 243 -13.30 22.17 -16.69
CA ARG A 243 -12.78 20.98 -17.37
C ARG A 243 -11.70 20.40 -16.46
N HIS A 244 -11.98 19.28 -15.81
CA HIS A 244 -11.15 18.73 -14.74
C HIS A 244 -10.27 17.61 -15.24
N CYS A 245 -10.86 16.58 -15.83
CA CYS A 245 -10.14 15.48 -16.44
C CYS A 245 -10.89 14.99 -17.66
N SER A 246 -10.26 14.13 -18.45
CA SER A 246 -10.89 13.46 -19.57
C SER A 246 -10.55 11.97 -19.54
N PHE A 247 -11.55 11.12 -19.81
CA PHE A 247 -11.33 9.70 -20.05
C PHE A 247 -11.38 9.42 -21.55
N LEU A 248 -10.50 8.56 -22.05
CA LEU A 248 -10.56 8.10 -23.44
C LEU A 248 -10.09 6.65 -23.56
N ARG A 249 -10.46 6.01 -24.67
CA ARG A 249 -9.98 4.69 -25.03
C ARG A 249 -8.90 4.80 -26.11
N GLU A 250 -7.69 4.41 -25.80
CA GLU A 250 -6.57 4.35 -26.74
C GLU A 250 -6.24 2.88 -27.01
N GLY A 251 -6.67 2.36 -28.17
CA GLY A 251 -6.57 0.93 -28.48
C GLY A 251 -7.38 0.07 -27.50
N LEU A 252 -6.68 -0.83 -26.80
CA LEU A 252 -7.25 -1.71 -25.76
C LEU A 252 -7.17 -1.11 -24.35
N ASP A 253 -6.66 0.12 -24.21
CA ASP A 253 -6.42 0.75 -22.92
C ASP A 253 -7.41 1.88 -22.67
N ALA A 254 -7.84 1.99 -21.41
CA ALA A 254 -8.58 3.14 -20.92
C ALA A 254 -7.60 4.08 -20.21
N LEU A 255 -7.63 5.35 -20.60
CA LEU A 255 -6.74 6.38 -20.09
C LEU A 255 -7.53 7.50 -19.45
N LEU A 256 -6.96 8.07 -18.39
CA LEU A 256 -7.40 9.28 -17.72
C LEU A 256 -6.33 10.35 -17.92
N LEU A 257 -6.74 11.53 -18.39
CA LEU A 257 -5.91 12.73 -18.52
C LEU A 257 -6.35 13.77 -17.48
N ASP A 258 -5.44 14.21 -16.61
CA ASP A 258 -5.72 15.28 -15.64
C ASP A 258 -5.47 16.66 -16.27
N HIS A 259 -6.41 17.57 -16.07
CA HIS A 259 -6.34 18.98 -16.50
C HIS A 259 -6.54 19.93 -15.32
N SER A 260 -6.59 19.39 -14.12
CA SER A 260 -7.12 20.09 -12.95
C SER A 260 -6.07 20.90 -12.20
N ARG A 261 -6.57 21.85 -11.41
CA ARG A 261 -5.72 22.60 -10.47
C ARG A 261 -5.51 21.86 -9.16
N PHE A 262 -6.51 21.13 -8.69
CA PHE A 262 -6.51 20.47 -7.37
C PHE A 262 -6.23 18.96 -7.44
N GLY A 263 -6.01 18.43 -8.65
CA GLY A 263 -5.62 17.04 -8.88
C GLY A 263 -6.81 16.11 -9.13
N THR A 264 -6.55 15.12 -9.99
CA THR A 264 -7.35 13.89 -10.08
C THR A 264 -6.59 12.74 -9.41
N PHE A 265 -7.30 11.85 -8.74
CA PHE A 265 -6.71 10.74 -7.99
C PHE A 265 -7.31 9.40 -8.43
N VAL A 266 -6.49 8.39 -8.69
CA VAL A 266 -6.91 7.01 -8.99
C VAL A 266 -6.53 6.15 -7.78
N ASN A 267 -7.51 5.55 -7.11
CA ASN A 267 -7.32 4.75 -5.89
C ASN A 267 -6.49 5.49 -4.82
N GLY A 268 -6.64 6.81 -4.72
CA GLY A 268 -5.87 7.67 -3.81
C GLY A 268 -4.53 8.18 -4.35
N GLU A 269 -4.03 7.63 -5.46
CA GLU A 269 -2.78 8.06 -6.11
C GLU A 269 -3.04 9.27 -7.02
N ARG A 270 -2.27 10.34 -6.86
CA ARG A 270 -2.44 11.54 -7.70
C ARG A 270 -1.96 11.27 -9.13
N VAL A 271 -2.80 11.61 -10.10
CA VAL A 271 -2.45 11.59 -11.52
C VAL A 271 -1.57 12.80 -11.82
N ALA A 272 -0.41 12.57 -12.46
CA ALA A 272 0.50 13.66 -12.82
C ALA A 272 0.05 14.39 -14.10
N GLU A 273 -0.18 13.65 -15.17
CA GLU A 273 -0.70 14.16 -16.45
C GLU A 273 -1.67 13.15 -17.06
N ARG A 274 -1.23 11.89 -17.13
CA ARG A 274 -1.99 10.76 -17.66
C ARG A 274 -1.83 9.54 -16.77
N ALA A 275 -2.86 8.69 -16.69
CA ALA A 275 -2.80 7.40 -16.02
C ALA A 275 -3.67 6.37 -16.76
N ARG A 276 -3.22 5.12 -16.83
CA ARG A 276 -4.05 4.00 -17.29
C ARG A 276 -5.00 3.59 -16.17
N VAL A 277 -6.26 3.39 -16.52
CA VAL A 277 -7.33 2.98 -15.59
C VAL A 277 -7.91 1.63 -16.01
N ARG A 278 -8.31 0.84 -15.02
CA ARG A 278 -8.88 -0.51 -15.20
C ARG A 278 -10.24 -0.59 -14.54
N ALA A 279 -10.98 -1.65 -14.88
CA ALA A 279 -12.23 -1.94 -14.19
C ALA A 279 -11.97 -2.17 -12.69
N GLY A 280 -12.88 -1.65 -11.88
CA GLY A 280 -12.80 -1.63 -10.42
C GLY A 280 -12.04 -0.44 -9.84
N ASP A 281 -11.38 0.40 -10.66
CA ASP A 281 -10.68 1.58 -10.13
C ASP A 281 -11.66 2.66 -9.66
N GLN A 282 -11.31 3.32 -8.57
CA GLN A 282 -12.04 4.48 -8.05
C GLN A 282 -11.27 5.75 -8.40
N VAL A 283 -11.92 6.66 -9.13
CA VAL A 283 -11.34 7.96 -9.50
C VAL A 283 -11.98 9.05 -8.69
N ARG A 284 -11.20 9.75 -7.88
CA ARG A 284 -11.64 10.95 -7.15
C ARG A 284 -11.19 12.21 -7.88
N ILE A 285 -12.15 13.11 -8.10
CA ILE A 285 -11.97 14.38 -8.82
C ILE A 285 -11.97 15.52 -7.83
N GLY A 286 -10.82 16.20 -7.66
CA GLY A 286 -10.64 17.27 -6.69
C GLY A 286 -10.47 16.78 -5.24
N ASP A 287 -10.33 17.72 -4.31
CA ASP A 287 -10.13 17.48 -2.87
C ASP A 287 -10.97 18.48 -2.06
N PRO A 288 -11.97 18.05 -1.25
CA PRO A 288 -12.37 16.65 -0.97
C PRO A 288 -13.00 15.93 -2.18
N GLY A 289 -13.56 16.66 -3.14
CA GLY A 289 -13.93 16.13 -4.46
C GLY A 289 -15.10 15.13 -4.50
N VAL A 290 -15.24 14.43 -5.63
CA VAL A 290 -16.27 13.39 -5.86
C VAL A 290 -15.67 12.15 -6.50
N ALA A 291 -16.19 10.97 -6.17
CA ALA A 291 -15.70 9.70 -6.70
C ALA A 291 -16.53 9.18 -7.89
N LEU A 292 -15.85 8.60 -8.86
CA LEU A 292 -16.38 7.84 -9.99
C LEU A 292 -15.78 6.44 -9.95
N THR A 293 -16.52 5.45 -10.46
CA THR A 293 -16.05 4.05 -10.49
C THR A 293 -15.86 3.61 -11.94
N LEU A 294 -14.76 2.94 -12.24
CA LEU A 294 -14.50 2.38 -13.56
C LEU A 294 -15.04 0.95 -13.59
N ILE A 295 -15.76 0.58 -14.65
CA ILE A 295 -16.36 -0.75 -14.77
C ILE A 295 -16.07 -1.38 -16.13
N ALA A 296 -16.01 -2.70 -16.16
CA ALA A 296 -16.08 -3.49 -17.39
C ALA A 296 -17.50 -4.03 -17.53
N VAL A 297 -18.11 -3.79 -18.68
CA VAL A 297 -19.33 -4.48 -19.10
C VAL A 297 -18.85 -5.60 -20.01
N ALA A 298 -19.14 -6.85 -19.63
CA ALA A 298 -18.85 -7.97 -20.52
C ALA A 298 -19.72 -7.81 -21.76
N ASP A 299 -19.09 -7.75 -22.94
CA ASP A 299 -19.82 -7.94 -24.18
C ASP A 299 -20.37 -9.37 -24.14
N THR A 300 -21.67 -9.49 -23.88
CA THR A 300 -22.34 -10.77 -24.09
C THR A 300 -22.32 -11.00 -25.60
N PRO A 301 -21.65 -12.05 -26.12
CA PRO A 301 -21.69 -12.30 -27.55
C PRO A 301 -23.15 -12.45 -27.99
N PRO A 302 -23.58 -11.81 -29.09
CA PRO A 302 -24.94 -11.96 -29.58
C PRO A 302 -25.11 -13.39 -30.14
N GLY A 303 -25.55 -14.32 -29.30
CA GLY A 303 -25.74 -15.71 -29.72
C GLY A 303 -25.76 -16.75 -28.60
N SER A 304 -26.57 -16.55 -27.56
CA SER A 304 -27.10 -17.67 -26.78
C SER A 304 -28.48 -17.32 -26.22
N ARG A 305 -29.46 -17.26 -27.10
CA ARG A 305 -30.84 -17.56 -26.74
C ARG A 305 -31.17 -18.85 -27.48
N GLY A 306 -31.59 -19.85 -26.72
CA GLY A 306 -31.91 -21.21 -27.20
C GLY A 306 -33.11 -21.27 -28.09
#